data_AF-A0A7G6SLF7-F1
#
_entry.id   AF-A0A7G6SLF7-F1
#
_cell.length_a   1.000
_cell.length_b   1.000
_cell.length_c   1.000
_cell.angle_alpha   90.00
_cell.angle_beta   90.00
_cell.angle_gamma   90.00
#
_symmetry.space_group_name_H-M   'P 1'
#
loop_
_entity.id
_entity.type
_entity.pdbx_description
1 polymer ?
#
loop_
_entity_poly.entity_id
_entity_poly.type
_entity_poly.pdbx_seq_one_letter_code
_entity_poly.pdbx_strand_id
1 'polypeptide(L)'
;MNEPSQIFGDPKQGLRDIYAQIVRDFDRKIGAFAGLKYNSPWILATADWAERSGHTVEELREMISQWRISIRFDQPDPRTVQVFEDLRNAAEEWRTETGYSDPPTRLTPEMTKFPNRKELKAHTLKTWSALGLTRQWHSYDARDLSFGGAFEDRFGHNVSVTMTFKLGYGGPVRLYFRFPYYEPGEPTSFELLMLSGWGINRTLKLPEAPELEWTVGKSKTDFGAVDDVIAITRAILTYLRPTVQ
;
A
#
# COMPACT_ATOMS: atom_id res chain seq x y z
N MET A 1 38.48 2.84 -4.26
CA MET A 1 37.13 2.64 -3.70
C MET A 1 36.31 2.01 -4.81
N ASN A 2 35.80 0.80 -4.61
CA ASN A 2 34.89 0.19 -5.57
C ASN A 2 33.58 0.98 -5.59
N GLU A 3 32.99 1.15 -6.77
CA GLU A 3 31.67 1.79 -6.88
C GLU A 3 30.64 0.98 -6.07
N PRO A 4 29.67 1.63 -5.40
CA PRO A 4 28.60 0.95 -4.66
C PRO A 4 27.84 -0.10 -5.49
N SER A 5 27.82 0.07 -6.82
CA SER A 5 27.25 -0.86 -7.80
C SER A 5 27.90 -2.25 -7.80
N GLN A 6 29.16 -2.39 -7.36
CA GLN A 6 29.86 -3.68 -7.33
C GLN A 6 29.59 -4.50 -6.06
N ILE A 7 29.03 -3.89 -5.00
CA ILE A 7 28.84 -4.53 -3.70
C ILE A 7 27.44 -5.14 -3.55
N PHE A 8 26.43 -4.58 -4.25
CA PHE A 8 25.01 -4.90 -4.01
C PHE A 8 24.29 -5.61 -5.16
N GLY A 9 24.98 -6.05 -6.21
CA GLY A 9 24.36 -6.64 -7.41
C GLY A 9 23.62 -5.60 -8.26
N ASP A 10 22.77 -6.03 -9.20
CA ASP A 10 21.92 -5.11 -9.99
C ASP A 10 20.91 -4.41 -9.06
N PRO A 11 21.04 -3.09 -8.83
CA PRO A 11 20.17 -2.37 -7.90
C PRO A 11 18.69 -2.39 -8.32
N LYS A 12 18.41 -2.55 -9.62
CA LYS A 12 17.04 -2.67 -10.14
C LYS A 12 16.43 -3.99 -9.68
N GLN A 13 17.15 -5.10 -9.89
CA GLN A 13 16.70 -6.41 -9.43
C GLN A 13 16.61 -6.49 -7.90
N GLY A 14 17.61 -5.96 -7.19
CA GLY A 14 17.57 -5.91 -5.74
C GLY A 14 16.36 -5.15 -5.19
N LEU A 15 15.95 -4.05 -5.84
CA LEU A 15 14.74 -3.33 -5.44
C LEU A 15 13.44 -4.10 -5.76
N ARG A 16 13.39 -4.84 -6.87
CA ARG A 16 12.27 -5.76 -7.17
C ARG A 16 12.15 -6.87 -6.12
N ASP A 17 13.27 -7.44 -5.69
CA ASP A 17 13.29 -8.48 -4.66
C ASP A 17 12.80 -7.93 -3.31
N ILE A 18 13.22 -6.71 -2.94
CA ILE A 18 12.73 -6.03 -1.73
C ILE A 18 11.24 -5.72 -1.82
N TYR A 19 10.75 -5.28 -2.98
CA TYR A 19 9.31 -5.08 -3.20
C TYR A 19 8.53 -6.36 -2.94
N ALA A 20 8.97 -7.47 -3.54
CA ALA A 20 8.35 -8.77 -3.36
C ALA A 20 8.35 -9.20 -1.89
N GLN A 21 9.46 -8.97 -1.19
CA GLN A 21 9.58 -9.25 0.24
C GLN A 21 8.61 -8.40 1.08
N ILE A 22 8.55 -7.09 0.82
CA ILE A 22 7.64 -6.17 1.51
C ILE A 22 6.19 -6.64 1.36
N VAL A 23 5.75 -6.98 0.15
CA VAL A 23 4.38 -7.45 -0.09
C VAL A 23 4.10 -8.75 0.67
N ARG A 24 5.00 -9.74 0.58
CA ARG A 24 4.83 -11.04 1.27
C ARG A 24 4.76 -10.88 2.78
N ASP A 25 5.67 -10.09 3.36
CA ASP A 25 5.72 -9.89 4.81
C ASP A 25 4.54 -9.05 5.31
N PHE A 26 4.11 -8.07 4.51
CA PHE A 26 2.92 -7.30 4.77
C PHE A 26 1.67 -8.19 4.78
N ASP A 27 1.53 -9.12 3.83
CA ASP A 27 0.35 -9.98 3.81
C ASP A 27 0.32 -10.99 4.95
N ARG A 28 1.47 -11.59 5.21
CA ARG A 28 1.64 -12.60 6.27
C ARG A 28 1.69 -12.00 7.67
N LYS A 29 1.79 -10.67 7.78
CA LYS A 29 2.00 -9.94 9.05
C LYS A 29 3.23 -10.43 9.82
N ILE A 30 4.33 -10.59 9.10
CA ILE A 30 5.62 -11.05 9.65
C ILE A 30 6.71 -10.01 9.42
N GLY A 31 7.94 -10.33 9.85
CA GLY A 31 9.08 -9.43 9.70
C GLY A 31 8.84 -8.10 10.40
N ALA A 32 9.15 -6.99 9.73
CA ALA A 32 8.94 -5.65 10.27
C ALA A 32 7.46 -5.25 10.39
N PHE A 33 6.54 -6.05 9.83
CA PHE A 33 5.09 -5.83 9.97
C PHE A 33 4.47 -6.63 11.13
N ALA A 34 5.24 -7.49 11.79
CA ALA A 34 4.76 -8.28 12.92
C ALA A 34 4.24 -7.38 14.05
N GLY A 35 3.07 -7.71 14.58
CA GLY A 35 2.44 -6.99 15.70
C GLY A 35 1.79 -5.65 15.35
N LEU A 36 1.86 -5.20 14.09
CA LEU A 36 1.14 -4.00 13.64
C LEU A 36 -0.35 -4.28 13.45
N LYS A 37 -1.18 -3.27 13.71
CA LYS A 37 -2.64 -3.35 13.57
C LYS A 37 -3.06 -2.86 12.18
N TYR A 38 -3.32 -3.78 11.26
CA TYR A 38 -3.90 -3.50 9.95
C TYR A 38 -4.56 -4.75 9.36
N ASN A 39 -5.34 -4.60 8.28
CA ASN A 39 -5.86 -5.73 7.52
C ASN A 39 -5.04 -5.94 6.25
N SER A 40 -4.63 -7.19 6.01
CA SER A 40 -3.96 -7.58 4.77
C SER A 40 -5.02 -7.79 3.68
N PRO A 41 -4.68 -7.55 2.39
CA PRO A 41 -5.48 -7.93 1.23
C PRO A 41 -5.85 -9.41 1.17
N TRP A 42 -5.18 -10.28 1.92
CA TRP A 42 -5.59 -11.66 2.11
C TRP A 42 -6.99 -11.81 2.73
N ILE A 43 -7.57 -10.75 3.31
CA ILE A 43 -8.98 -10.74 3.72
C ILE A 43 -9.95 -10.96 2.55
N LEU A 44 -9.52 -10.65 1.31
CA LEU A 44 -10.32 -10.89 0.10
C LEU A 44 -10.40 -12.38 -0.27
N ALA A 45 -9.45 -13.20 0.20
CA ALA A 45 -9.45 -14.64 -0.01
C ALA A 45 -10.35 -15.34 1.03
N THR A 46 -11.65 -15.33 0.78
CA THR A 46 -12.65 -15.99 1.63
C THR A 46 -12.91 -17.43 1.15
N ALA A 47 -13.48 -18.25 2.04
CA ALA A 47 -13.91 -19.61 1.66
C ALA A 47 -14.98 -19.61 0.55
N ASP A 48 -15.90 -18.64 0.57
CA ASP A 48 -16.93 -18.47 -0.48
C ASP A 48 -16.28 -18.17 -1.85
N TRP A 49 -15.31 -17.25 -1.88
CA TRP A 49 -14.60 -16.96 -3.13
C TRP A 49 -13.76 -18.13 -3.61
N ALA A 50 -13.14 -18.87 -2.70
CA ALA A 50 -12.39 -20.07 -3.01
C ALA A 50 -13.30 -21.14 -3.65
N GLU A 51 -14.43 -21.45 -3.01
CA GLU A 51 -15.41 -22.41 -3.52
C GLU A 51 -15.96 -22.01 -4.89
N ARG A 52 -16.40 -20.76 -5.06
CA ARG A 52 -16.98 -20.27 -6.32
C ARG A 52 -16.00 -20.27 -7.48
N SER A 53 -14.72 -20.03 -7.21
CA SER A 53 -13.69 -19.99 -8.24
C SER A 53 -13.03 -21.35 -8.49
N GLY A 54 -13.36 -22.38 -7.71
CA GLY A 54 -12.76 -23.71 -7.84
C GLY A 54 -11.32 -23.80 -7.31
N HIS A 55 -10.94 -22.91 -6.40
CA HIS A 55 -9.59 -22.81 -5.82
C HIS A 55 -9.61 -22.98 -4.30
N THR A 56 -8.44 -23.12 -3.70
CA THR A 56 -8.28 -23.03 -2.24
C THR A 56 -8.10 -21.60 -1.76
N VAL A 57 -8.39 -21.33 -0.48
CA VAL A 57 -8.14 -20.01 0.14
C VAL A 57 -6.65 -19.65 0.03
N GLU A 58 -5.77 -20.62 0.21
CA GLU A 58 -4.32 -20.46 0.08
C GLU A 58 -3.90 -20.08 -1.34
N GLU A 59 -4.50 -20.67 -2.37
CA GLU A 59 -4.25 -20.28 -3.77
C GLU A 59 -4.72 -18.86 -4.06
N LEU A 60 -5.87 -18.45 -3.53
CA LEU A 60 -6.33 -17.07 -3.67
C LEU A 60 -5.40 -16.08 -2.95
N ARG A 61 -4.94 -16.41 -1.74
CA ARG A 61 -3.97 -15.59 -1.00
C ARG A 61 -2.67 -15.41 -1.77
N GLU A 62 -2.12 -16.50 -2.28
CA GLU A 62 -0.88 -16.47 -3.04
C GLU A 62 -1.06 -15.68 -4.34
N MET A 63 -2.17 -15.89 -5.07
CA MET A 63 -2.53 -15.09 -6.24
C MET A 63 -2.59 -13.60 -5.91
N ILE A 64 -3.25 -13.19 -4.81
CA ILE A 64 -3.35 -11.78 -4.39
C ILE A 64 -1.97 -11.15 -4.12
N SER A 65 -1.03 -11.91 -3.56
CA SER A 65 0.35 -11.44 -3.36
C SER A 65 1.11 -11.36 -4.68
N GLN A 66 1.13 -12.43 -5.47
CA GLN A 66 1.88 -12.49 -6.74
C GLN A 66 1.37 -11.48 -7.76
N TRP A 67 0.06 -11.29 -7.86
CA TRP A 67 -0.54 -10.30 -8.77
C TRP A 67 -0.11 -8.87 -8.44
N ARG A 68 0.03 -8.53 -7.15
CA ARG A 68 0.58 -7.23 -6.73
C ARG A 68 2.06 -7.09 -7.02
N ILE A 69 2.83 -8.18 -6.88
CA ILE A 69 4.26 -8.22 -7.18
C ILE A 69 4.50 -8.03 -8.69
N SER A 70 3.71 -8.69 -9.52
CA SER A 70 3.93 -8.73 -10.97
C SER A 70 3.55 -7.42 -11.66
N ILE A 71 2.36 -6.85 -11.43
CA ILE A 71 1.80 -5.68 -12.16
C ILE A 71 2.79 -4.52 -12.38
N ARG A 72 3.80 -4.37 -11.51
CA ARG A 72 4.76 -3.26 -11.58
C ARG A 72 6.02 -3.58 -12.37
N PHE A 73 6.46 -4.84 -12.41
CA PHE A 73 7.81 -5.19 -12.87
C PHE A 73 7.86 -6.35 -13.86
N ASP A 74 6.91 -7.29 -13.78
CA ASP A 74 6.93 -8.54 -14.54
C ASP A 74 5.51 -8.96 -14.94
N GLN A 75 5.42 -9.91 -15.86
CA GLN A 75 4.13 -10.58 -16.11
C GLN A 75 3.87 -11.60 -15.00
N PRO A 76 2.64 -11.67 -14.45
CA PRO A 76 2.29 -12.74 -13.55
C PRO A 76 2.49 -14.09 -14.24
N ASP A 77 2.88 -15.11 -13.47
CA ASP A 77 3.01 -16.45 -14.03
C ASP A 77 1.65 -16.98 -14.52
N PRO A 78 1.63 -17.92 -15.48
CA PRO A 78 0.38 -18.40 -16.08
C PRO A 78 -0.63 -18.95 -15.07
N ARG A 79 -0.18 -19.54 -13.95
CA ARG A 79 -1.08 -20.04 -12.91
C ARG A 79 -1.72 -18.89 -12.15
N THR A 80 -0.93 -17.89 -11.76
CA THR A 80 -1.46 -16.67 -11.12
C THR A 80 -2.49 -15.97 -12.02
N VAL A 81 -2.24 -15.91 -13.34
CA VAL A 81 -3.21 -15.40 -14.32
C VAL A 81 -4.49 -16.23 -14.32
N GLN A 82 -4.38 -17.55 -14.43
CA GLN A 82 -5.54 -18.43 -14.44
C GLN A 82 -6.41 -18.26 -13.18
N VAL A 83 -5.80 -18.30 -11.99
CA VAL A 83 -6.52 -18.16 -10.72
C VAL A 83 -7.22 -16.80 -10.63
N PHE A 84 -6.57 -15.73 -11.09
CA PHE A 84 -7.17 -14.39 -11.13
C PHE A 84 -8.40 -14.34 -12.05
N GLU A 85 -8.29 -14.93 -13.25
CA GLU A 85 -9.37 -14.96 -14.23
C GLU A 85 -10.56 -15.82 -13.76
N ASP A 86 -10.30 -16.96 -13.13
CA ASP A 86 -11.34 -17.81 -12.55
C ASP A 86 -12.10 -17.08 -11.44
N LEU A 87 -11.38 -16.37 -10.56
CA LEU A 87 -12.00 -15.53 -9.52
C LEU A 87 -12.80 -14.37 -10.12
N ARG A 88 -12.29 -13.75 -11.19
CA ARG A 88 -12.99 -12.67 -11.90
C ARG A 88 -14.31 -13.18 -12.48
N ASN A 89 -14.30 -14.32 -13.15
CA ASN A 89 -15.50 -14.95 -13.72
C ASN A 89 -16.50 -15.32 -12.62
N ALA A 90 -16.05 -15.95 -11.54
CA ALA A 90 -16.89 -16.28 -10.39
C ALA A 90 -17.55 -15.04 -9.77
N ALA A 91 -16.83 -13.92 -9.68
CA ALA A 91 -17.38 -12.66 -9.19
C ALA A 91 -18.38 -12.03 -10.17
N GLU A 92 -18.16 -12.15 -11.48
CA GLU A 92 -19.11 -11.72 -12.52
C GLU A 92 -20.41 -12.54 -12.51
N GLU A 93 -20.30 -13.87 -12.37
CA GLU A 93 -21.44 -14.78 -12.20
C GLU A 93 -22.23 -14.43 -10.93
N TRP A 94 -21.55 -14.33 -9.78
CA TRP A 94 -22.18 -13.95 -8.52
C TRP A 94 -22.93 -12.61 -8.60
N ARG A 95 -22.36 -11.59 -9.27
CA ARG A 95 -23.06 -10.31 -9.46
C ARG A 95 -24.31 -10.46 -10.32
N THR A 96 -24.26 -11.31 -11.33
CA THR A 96 -25.40 -11.61 -12.20
C THR A 96 -26.50 -12.33 -11.41
N GLU A 97 -26.12 -13.32 -10.59
CA GLU A 97 -27.02 -14.09 -9.73
C GLU A 97 -27.72 -13.21 -8.69
N THR A 98 -26.98 -12.30 -8.06
CA THR A 98 -27.46 -11.50 -6.93
C THR A 98 -28.03 -10.15 -7.33
N GLY A 99 -27.82 -9.72 -8.57
CA GLY A 99 -28.08 -8.34 -9.00
C GLY A 99 -27.23 -7.32 -8.25
N TYR A 100 -26.10 -7.75 -7.67
CA TYR A 100 -25.23 -6.84 -6.91
C TYR A 100 -24.68 -5.74 -7.82
N SER A 101 -24.84 -4.51 -7.36
CA SER A 101 -24.20 -3.34 -7.94
C SER A 101 -23.38 -2.65 -6.86
N ASP A 102 -22.20 -2.18 -7.24
CA ASP A 102 -21.35 -1.43 -6.32
C ASP A 102 -22.16 -0.24 -5.79
N PRO A 103 -22.31 -0.10 -4.46
CA PRO A 103 -22.92 1.09 -3.92
C PRO A 103 -22.06 2.29 -4.36
N PRO A 104 -22.67 3.44 -4.71
CA PRO A 104 -21.89 4.64 -4.98
C PRO A 104 -20.98 4.92 -3.80
N THR A 105 -19.72 5.28 -4.05
CA THR A 105 -18.71 5.54 -3.00
C THR A 105 -19.32 6.41 -1.91
N ARG A 106 -19.60 5.82 -0.75
CA ARG A 106 -20.37 6.49 0.31
C ARG A 106 -19.45 7.39 1.13
N LEU A 107 -19.00 8.50 0.55
CA LEU A 107 -18.56 9.64 1.34
C LEU A 107 -19.79 10.22 2.04
N THR A 108 -20.02 9.84 3.30
CA THR A 108 -21.09 10.45 4.09
C THR A 108 -20.72 11.89 4.46
N PRO A 109 -21.69 12.83 4.57
CA PRO A 109 -21.42 14.19 5.03
C PRO A 109 -20.62 14.22 6.34
N GLU A 110 -20.83 13.26 7.23
CA GLU A 110 -20.10 13.06 8.49
C GLU A 110 -18.61 12.74 8.25
N MET A 111 -18.31 11.86 7.29
CA MET A 111 -16.95 11.57 6.84
C MET A 111 -16.28 12.79 6.21
N THR A 112 -17.03 13.85 5.88
CA THR A 112 -16.58 15.10 5.23
C THR A 112 -16.53 16.36 6.12
N LYS A 113 -16.67 16.27 7.45
CA LYS A 113 -16.51 17.41 8.40
C LYS A 113 -15.15 17.42 9.14
N PHE A 114 -14.17 18.32 8.87
CA PHE A 114 -12.79 18.28 9.48
C PHE A 114 -12.55 19.33 10.57
N PRO A 115 -12.87 19.08 11.87
CA PRO A 115 -12.67 20.08 12.92
C PRO A 115 -11.25 20.09 13.51
N ASN A 116 -10.52 18.97 13.54
CA ASN A 116 -9.27 18.82 14.32
C ASN A 116 -7.97 18.94 13.49
N ARG A 117 -7.96 19.90 12.55
CA ARG A 117 -6.89 20.00 11.54
C ARG A 117 -5.53 20.37 12.15
N LYS A 118 -5.52 21.19 13.20
CA LYS A 118 -4.28 21.64 13.86
C LYS A 118 -3.65 20.49 14.66
N GLU A 119 -4.49 19.73 15.35
CA GLU A 119 -4.10 18.56 16.15
C GLU A 119 -3.53 17.46 15.27
N LEU A 120 -4.19 17.15 14.15
CA LEU A 120 -3.69 16.21 13.15
C LEU A 120 -2.32 16.64 12.61
N LYS A 121 -2.16 17.91 12.23
CA LYS A 121 -0.88 18.44 11.76
C LYS A 121 0.22 18.24 12.82
N ALA A 122 -0.05 18.63 14.06
CA ALA A 122 0.92 18.54 15.14
C ALA A 122 1.30 17.09 15.47
N HIS A 123 0.29 16.20 15.54
CA HIS A 123 0.47 14.77 15.78
C HIS A 123 1.32 14.13 14.68
N THR A 124 0.93 14.33 13.42
CA THR A 124 1.66 13.74 12.30
C THR A 124 3.05 14.34 12.14
N LEU A 125 3.24 15.65 12.36
CA LEU A 125 4.58 16.25 12.29
C LEU A 125 5.52 15.62 13.32
N LYS A 126 5.06 15.42 14.56
CA LYS A 126 5.85 14.77 15.62
C LYS A 126 6.27 13.37 15.22
N THR A 127 5.33 12.56 14.71
CA THR A 127 5.62 11.16 14.34
C THR A 127 6.43 11.04 13.06
N TRP A 128 6.19 11.91 12.07
CA TRP A 128 6.93 12.01 10.82
C TRP A 128 8.39 12.40 11.03
N SER A 129 8.66 13.37 11.92
CA SER A 129 10.03 13.79 12.22
C SER A 129 10.89 12.71 12.85
N ALA A 130 10.27 11.74 13.53
CA ALA A 130 10.94 10.59 14.09
C ALA A 130 11.31 9.50 13.05
N LEU A 131 10.94 9.66 11.77
CA LEU A 131 11.26 8.68 10.73
C LEU A 131 12.73 8.72 10.29
N GLY A 132 13.53 9.71 10.70
CA GLY A 132 14.94 9.83 10.29
C GLY A 132 15.10 10.15 8.80
N LEU A 133 14.17 10.93 8.23
CA LEU A 133 14.25 11.41 6.85
C LEU A 133 15.11 12.69 6.78
N THR A 134 15.83 12.89 5.69
CA THR A 134 16.51 14.13 5.33
C THR A 134 15.57 15.06 4.56
N ARG A 135 15.91 16.35 4.49
CA ARG A 135 15.17 17.38 3.72
C ARG A 135 13.66 17.35 3.99
N GLN A 136 13.28 17.15 5.25
CA GLN A 136 11.87 17.06 5.61
C GLN A 136 11.15 18.36 5.32
N TRP A 137 9.95 18.22 4.78
CA TRP A 137 9.07 19.34 4.50
C TRP A 137 7.64 18.96 4.83
N HIS A 138 6.81 19.97 5.02
CA HIS A 138 5.37 19.78 5.05
C HIS A 138 4.73 20.93 4.29
N SER A 139 3.68 20.61 3.54
CA SER A 139 2.84 21.59 2.88
C SER A 139 1.42 21.45 3.40
N TYR A 140 0.76 22.57 3.58
CA TYR A 140 -0.61 22.60 4.03
C TYR A 140 -1.37 23.61 3.18
N ASP A 141 -2.25 23.10 2.33
CA ASP A 141 -3.32 23.89 1.75
C ASP A 141 -4.65 23.49 2.40
N ALA A 142 -5.70 24.30 2.22
CA ALA A 142 -6.99 24.05 2.87
C ALA A 142 -7.64 22.71 2.48
N ARG A 143 -7.14 22.04 1.43
CA ARG A 143 -7.63 20.78 0.86
C ARG A 143 -6.72 19.60 1.21
N ASP A 144 -5.41 19.79 1.29
CA ASP A 144 -4.42 18.73 1.45
C ASP A 144 -3.37 19.08 2.52
N LEU A 145 -3.08 18.10 3.39
CA LEU A 145 -1.92 18.15 4.28
C LEU A 145 -0.90 17.12 3.77
N SER A 146 0.27 17.59 3.37
CA SER A 146 1.34 16.74 2.85
C SER A 146 2.58 16.85 3.71
N PHE A 147 3.22 15.71 3.95
CA PHE A 147 4.52 15.58 4.57
C PHE A 147 5.46 14.90 3.60
N GLY A 148 6.71 15.34 3.56
CA GLY A 148 7.70 14.70 2.72
C GLY A 148 9.09 14.77 3.32
N GLY A 149 9.99 14.08 2.64
CA GLY A 149 11.41 14.00 2.97
C GLY A 149 12.11 13.06 2.00
N ALA A 150 13.36 12.73 2.30
CA ALA A 150 14.13 11.76 1.55
C ALA A 150 14.96 10.87 2.48
N PHE A 151 15.45 9.76 1.98
CA PHE A 151 16.45 8.92 2.65
C PHE A 151 17.33 8.25 1.59
N GLU A 152 18.50 7.81 2.01
CA GLU A 152 19.35 6.96 1.18
C GLU A 152 18.90 5.50 1.33
N ASP A 153 18.53 4.85 0.22
CA ASP A 153 18.23 3.43 0.22
C ASP A 153 19.51 2.59 0.35
N ARG A 154 19.34 1.28 0.51
CA ARG A 154 20.45 0.34 0.69
C ARG A 154 21.38 0.22 -0.51
N PHE A 155 21.02 0.81 -1.66
CA PHE A 155 21.83 0.83 -2.87
C PHE A 155 22.52 2.20 -3.07
N GLY A 156 22.36 3.14 -2.13
CA GLY A 156 22.96 4.47 -2.20
C GLY A 156 22.11 5.51 -2.95
N HIS A 157 20.84 5.20 -3.25
CA HIS A 157 19.97 6.14 -3.96
C HIS A 157 19.22 7.06 -3.02
N ASN A 158 19.09 8.33 -3.40
CA ASN A 158 18.25 9.28 -2.69
C ASN A 158 16.76 9.09 -3.08
N VAL A 159 16.03 8.35 -2.25
CA VAL A 159 14.61 8.05 -2.40
C VAL A 159 13.77 9.14 -1.76
N SER A 160 12.78 9.68 -2.47
CA SER A 160 11.84 10.63 -1.88
C SER A 160 10.62 9.92 -1.31
N VAL A 161 10.13 10.39 -0.16
CA VAL A 161 8.96 9.83 0.52
C VAL A 161 7.96 10.96 0.71
N THR A 162 6.70 10.73 0.34
CA THR A 162 5.61 11.68 0.51
C THR A 162 4.40 10.97 1.12
N MET A 163 3.78 11.61 2.11
CA MET A 163 2.49 11.21 2.66
C MET A 163 1.52 12.38 2.55
N THR A 164 0.30 12.14 2.03
CA THR A 164 -0.71 13.18 1.81
C THR A 164 -2.07 12.75 2.35
N PHE A 165 -2.67 13.63 3.15
CA PHE A 165 -4.04 13.54 3.66
C PHE A 165 -4.96 14.45 2.85
N LYS A 166 -6.04 13.89 2.29
CA LYS A 166 -7.03 14.63 1.49
C LYS A 166 -8.12 15.25 2.37
N LEU A 167 -7.76 16.32 3.08
CA LEU A 167 -8.60 16.97 4.10
C LEU A 167 -9.82 17.72 3.55
N GLY A 168 -9.84 18.12 2.28
CA GLY A 168 -10.91 18.94 1.69
C GLY A 168 -12.18 18.16 1.41
N TYR A 169 -12.04 16.89 1.04
CA TYR A 169 -13.13 15.98 0.68
C TYR A 169 -13.15 14.70 1.53
N GLY A 170 -12.11 14.43 2.32
CA GLY A 170 -11.94 13.16 3.02
C GLY A 170 -11.39 12.13 2.05
N GLY A 171 -10.95 10.99 2.56
CA GLY A 171 -10.50 9.88 1.71
C GLY A 171 -9.19 9.23 2.18
N PRO A 172 -8.60 8.40 1.31
CA PRO A 172 -7.46 7.57 1.67
C PRO A 172 -6.21 8.40 1.93
N VAL A 173 -5.44 7.98 2.93
CA VAL A 173 -4.06 8.42 3.12
C VAL A 173 -3.24 7.92 1.94
N ARG A 174 -2.56 8.85 1.27
CA ARG A 174 -1.62 8.49 0.20
C ARG A 174 -0.23 8.45 0.81
N LEU A 175 0.50 7.37 0.58
CA LEU A 175 1.92 7.26 0.89
C LEU A 175 2.64 6.76 -0.36
N TYR A 176 3.75 7.42 -0.69
CA TYR A 176 4.47 7.27 -1.95
C TYR A 176 5.97 7.32 -1.68
N PHE A 177 6.70 6.33 -2.19
CA PHE A 177 8.15 6.30 -2.27
C PHE A 177 8.54 6.41 -3.74
N ARG A 178 9.41 7.37 -4.07
CA ARG A 178 9.94 7.57 -5.42
C ARG A 178 11.41 7.18 -5.48
N PHE A 179 11.71 6.27 -6.38
CA PHE A 179 13.07 5.85 -6.68
C PHE A 179 13.57 6.59 -7.94
N PRO A 180 14.88 6.77 -8.13
CA PRO A 180 15.44 7.57 -9.23
C PRO A 180 15.58 6.82 -10.56
N TYR A 181 14.99 5.64 -10.70
CA TYR A 181 15.00 4.86 -11.95
C TYR A 181 14.02 5.45 -12.97
N TYR A 182 14.32 5.39 -14.27
CA TYR A 182 13.61 6.13 -15.33
C TYR A 182 13.16 5.27 -16.52
N GLU A 183 13.74 4.08 -16.73
CA GLU A 183 13.40 3.24 -17.87
C GLU A 183 12.03 2.54 -17.65
N PRO A 184 11.28 2.28 -18.72
CA PRO A 184 10.06 1.47 -18.64
C PRO A 184 10.34 0.09 -18.03
N GLY A 185 9.50 -0.34 -17.09
CA GLY A 185 9.66 -1.61 -16.38
C GLY A 185 10.59 -1.54 -15.15
N GLU A 186 11.12 -0.37 -14.82
CA GLU A 186 11.91 -0.17 -13.61
C GLU A 186 11.05 0.21 -12.39
N PRO A 187 11.50 -0.15 -11.18
CA PRO A 187 10.91 0.31 -9.92
C PRO A 187 11.08 1.82 -9.72
N THR A 188 10.17 2.61 -10.29
CA THR A 188 10.16 4.07 -10.16
C THR A 188 9.34 4.54 -8.95
N SER A 189 8.36 3.75 -8.48
CA SER A 189 7.60 4.06 -7.27
C SER A 189 7.01 2.86 -6.52
N PHE A 190 6.86 3.04 -5.21
CA PHE A 190 6.11 2.17 -4.31
C PHE A 190 5.02 2.98 -3.60
N GLU A 191 3.78 2.49 -3.59
CA GLU A 191 2.62 3.23 -3.10
C GLU A 191 1.76 2.38 -2.15
N LEU A 192 1.21 3.02 -1.11
CA LEU A 192 0.39 2.32 -0.11
C LEU A 192 -0.90 1.72 -0.69
N LEU A 193 -1.54 2.38 -1.65
CA LEU A 193 -2.73 1.84 -2.33
C LEU A 193 -2.42 0.58 -3.14
N MET A 194 -1.18 0.43 -3.60
CA MET A 194 -0.75 -0.81 -4.26
C MET A 194 -0.53 -1.90 -3.22
N LEU A 195 0.08 -1.53 -2.08
CA LEU A 195 0.27 -2.45 -0.96
C LEU A 195 -1.07 -2.97 -0.41
N SER A 196 -2.11 -2.13 -0.32
CA SER A 196 -3.44 -2.50 0.20
C SER A 196 -4.30 -3.35 -0.72
N GLY A 197 -3.82 -3.78 -1.88
CA GLY A 197 -4.63 -4.59 -2.80
C GLY A 197 -5.83 -3.85 -3.40
N TRP A 198 -5.90 -2.53 -3.25
CA TRP A 198 -6.99 -1.71 -3.77
C TRP A 198 -7.20 -1.91 -5.27
N GLY A 199 -6.11 -2.00 -6.05
CA GLY A 199 -6.18 -2.25 -7.48
C GLY A 199 -6.77 -3.63 -7.82
N ILE A 200 -6.42 -4.67 -7.05
CA ILE A 200 -6.99 -6.01 -7.22
C ILE A 200 -8.49 -5.99 -6.93
N ASN A 201 -8.87 -5.41 -5.79
CA ASN A 201 -10.27 -5.33 -5.39
C ASN A 201 -11.11 -4.62 -6.46
N ARG A 202 -10.60 -3.50 -7.01
CA ARG A 202 -11.27 -2.74 -8.07
C ARG A 202 -11.39 -3.53 -9.38
N THR A 203 -10.35 -4.26 -9.78
CA THR A 203 -10.38 -5.04 -11.03
C THR A 203 -11.31 -6.24 -10.90
N LEU A 204 -11.26 -6.94 -9.78
CA LEU A 204 -12.14 -8.07 -9.50
C LEU A 204 -13.57 -7.64 -9.17
N LYS A 205 -13.81 -6.37 -8.82
CA LYS A 205 -15.11 -5.81 -8.39
C LYS A 205 -15.77 -6.70 -7.32
N LEU A 206 -14.97 -7.15 -6.34
CA LEU A 206 -15.52 -7.83 -5.17
C LEU A 206 -16.24 -6.79 -4.28
N PRO A 207 -17.12 -7.22 -3.36
CA PRO A 207 -17.71 -6.32 -2.39
C PRO A 207 -16.65 -5.47 -1.68
N GLU A 208 -16.98 -4.20 -1.45
CA GLU A 208 -16.07 -3.24 -0.82
C GLU A 208 -15.56 -3.78 0.52
N ALA A 209 -14.23 -3.72 0.71
CA ALA A 209 -13.55 -4.10 1.94
C ALA A 209 -13.01 -2.83 2.60
N PRO A 210 -13.87 -2.04 3.29
CA PRO A 210 -13.49 -0.75 3.87
C PRO A 210 -12.33 -0.87 4.86
N GLU A 211 -12.11 -2.06 5.42
CA GLU A 211 -10.99 -2.43 6.27
C GLU A 211 -9.60 -2.26 5.61
N LEU A 212 -9.54 -2.24 4.28
CA LEU A 212 -8.31 -2.01 3.50
C LEU A 212 -8.10 -0.52 3.19
N GLU A 213 -9.11 0.32 3.40
CA GLU A 213 -9.03 1.75 3.15
C GLU A 213 -8.55 2.50 4.40
N TRP A 214 -7.24 2.75 4.50
CA TRP A 214 -6.72 3.68 5.50
C TRP A 214 -7.15 5.10 5.14
N THR A 215 -8.29 5.51 5.66
CA THR A 215 -8.85 6.83 5.44
C THR A 215 -8.61 7.72 6.65
N VAL A 216 -8.41 9.00 6.41
CA VAL A 216 -8.56 9.98 7.49
C VAL A 216 -9.92 10.63 7.31
N GLY A 217 -10.86 10.11 8.09
CA GLY A 217 -12.18 10.67 8.23
C GLY A 217 -12.09 12.07 8.79
N LYS A 218 -12.93 12.95 8.28
CA LYS A 218 -12.87 14.33 8.69
C LYS A 218 -13.35 14.49 10.16
N SER A 219 -14.34 13.74 10.64
CA SER A 219 -14.93 13.93 12.00
C SER A 219 -13.99 13.50 13.14
N LYS A 220 -14.18 14.06 14.35
CA LYS A 220 -13.42 13.87 15.61
C LYS A 220 -12.50 12.64 15.59
N THR A 221 -11.24 12.87 15.20
CA THR A 221 -10.32 11.82 14.76
C THR A 221 -9.85 10.94 15.91
N ASP A 222 -10.07 9.63 15.74
CA ASP A 222 -9.17 8.60 16.23
C ASP A 222 -7.89 8.66 15.39
N PHE A 223 -6.76 9.07 16.00
CA PHE A 223 -5.47 9.18 15.32
C PHE A 223 -4.89 7.81 14.91
N GLY A 224 -5.55 6.70 15.24
CA GLY A 224 -5.14 5.33 14.92
C GLY A 224 -4.80 5.12 13.45
N ALA A 225 -5.61 5.59 12.50
CA ALA A 225 -5.31 5.40 11.07
C ALA A 225 -4.01 6.08 10.62
N VAL A 226 -3.65 7.22 11.24
CA VAL A 226 -2.38 7.90 10.96
C VAL A 226 -1.23 7.11 11.57
N ASP A 227 -1.39 6.66 12.81
CA ASP A 227 -0.39 5.88 13.52
C ASP A 227 -0.13 4.54 12.82
N ASP A 228 -1.17 3.89 12.30
CA ASP A 228 -1.07 2.66 11.52
C ASP A 228 -0.28 2.89 10.22
N VAL A 229 -0.58 3.95 9.46
CA VAL A 229 0.18 4.28 8.23
C VAL A 229 1.63 4.67 8.55
N ILE A 230 1.88 5.39 9.65
CA ILE A 230 3.23 5.71 10.11
C ILE A 230 3.98 4.43 10.51
N ALA A 231 3.32 3.49 11.19
CA ALA A 231 3.92 2.21 11.56
C ALA A 231 4.26 1.37 10.33
N ILE A 232 3.35 1.30 9.34
CA ILE A 232 3.61 0.69 8.04
C ILE A 232 4.78 1.38 7.32
N THR A 233 4.84 2.71 7.35
CA THR A 233 5.96 3.49 6.77
C THR A 233 7.29 3.11 7.43
N ARG A 234 7.32 3.01 8.77
CA ARG A 234 8.52 2.56 9.50
C ARG A 234 8.92 1.15 9.10
N ALA A 235 7.98 0.22 9.02
CA ALA A 235 8.24 -1.15 8.59
C ALA A 235 8.84 -1.20 7.18
N ILE A 236 8.27 -0.48 6.21
CA ILE A 236 8.80 -0.38 4.84
C ILE A 236 10.25 0.17 4.85
N LEU A 237 10.51 1.23 5.63
CA LEU A 237 11.85 1.82 5.73
C LEU A 237 12.89 0.82 6.26
N THR A 238 12.52 -0.18 7.07
CA THR A 238 13.48 -1.20 7.56
C THR A 238 14.02 -2.10 6.44
N TYR A 239 13.24 -2.33 5.39
CA TYR A 239 13.67 -3.13 4.22
C TYR A 239 14.48 -2.30 3.23
N LEU A 240 14.13 -1.02 3.09
CA LEU A 240 14.72 -0.12 2.09
C LEU A 240 16.04 0.52 2.56
N ARG A 241 16.23 0.71 3.87
CA ARG A 241 17.46 1.31 4.40
C ARG A 241 18.61 0.32 4.46
N PRO A 242 19.87 0.81 4.38
CA PRO A 242 21.02 0.00 4.74
C PRO A 242 20.84 -0.57 6.15
N THR A 243 21.07 -1.87 6.31
CA THR A 243 21.25 -2.45 7.63
C THR A 243 22.60 -1.92 8.11
N VAL A 244 22.61 -1.09 9.15
CA VAL A 244 23.87 -0.60 9.75
C VAL A 244 24.64 -1.85 10.17
N GLN A 245 25.77 -2.12 9.51
CA GLN A 245 26.76 -3.10 9.94
C GLN A 245 27.69 -2.45 10.96
#